data_AF-A0AAJ7FKQ0-F1
#
_entry.id   AF-A0AAJ7FKQ0-F1
#
_cell.length_a   1.000
_cell.length_b   1.000
_cell.length_c   1.000
_cell.angle_alpha   90.00
_cell.angle_beta   90.00
_cell.angle_gamma   90.00
#
_symmetry.space_group_name_H-M   'P 1'
#
loop_
_entity.id
_entity.type
_entity.pdbx_description
1 polymer ?
#
loop_
_entity_poly.entity_id
_entity_poly.type
_entity_poly.pdbx_seq_one_letter_code
_entity_poly.pdbx_strand_id
1 'polypeptide(L)'
;MGVDKYENENLIKWGWPEDVWFHVDKYSSAHVYLRLQHGQTIDDIPSTVLEDAAQLVKANSIEGNKMNDIDVIYTMWSNLKKTQGMEVGRVGFHKEKDVRKIHLTKRVNAVINRLNKTKRSVEQVNLRLEREQRDRNERENKKQILKEQKEREKTEEKKKQEEAEMRSYNSLFNSTNMTSNTDNTGYDSDDFM
;
A
#
# COMPACT_ATOMS: atom_id res chain seq x y z
N MET A 1 10.57 -5.19 16.91
CA MET A 1 11.84 -5.95 16.80
C MET A 1 11.58 -7.32 17.36
N GLY A 2 11.98 -8.39 16.67
CA GLY A 2 11.89 -9.72 17.28
C GLY A 2 13.00 -9.88 18.32
N VAL A 3 12.64 -10.38 19.49
CA VAL A 3 13.56 -10.59 20.61
C VAL A 3 14.33 -11.90 20.42
N ASP A 4 13.71 -12.88 19.74
CA ASP A 4 14.30 -14.18 19.46
C ASP A 4 14.13 -14.59 17.98
N LYS A 5 14.95 -15.54 17.54
CA LYS A 5 14.98 -16.08 16.18
C LYS A 5 13.62 -16.65 15.72
N TYR A 6 12.84 -17.22 16.63
CA TYR A 6 11.48 -17.72 16.33
C TYR A 6 10.47 -16.58 16.17
N GLU A 7 10.60 -15.49 16.94
CA GLU A 7 9.77 -14.30 16.76
C GLU A 7 10.08 -13.60 15.44
N ASN A 8 11.36 -13.58 15.05
CA ASN A 8 11.79 -13.06 13.75
C ASN A 8 11.11 -13.82 12.60
N GLU A 9 10.94 -15.14 12.71
CA GLU A 9 10.23 -15.93 11.69
C GLU A 9 8.73 -15.61 11.64
N ASN A 10 8.08 -15.44 12.80
CA ASN A 10 6.68 -15.03 12.85
C ASN A 10 6.49 -13.61 12.29
N LEU A 11 7.41 -12.69 12.56
CA LEU A 11 7.42 -11.35 11.99
C LEU A 11 7.64 -11.37 10.47
N ILE A 12 8.54 -12.23 9.97
CA ILE A 12 8.70 -12.41 8.52
C ILE A 12 7.41 -12.97 7.93
N LYS A 13 6.73 -13.92 8.57
CA LYS A 13 5.52 -14.52 8.03
C LYS A 13 4.33 -13.56 7.98
N TRP A 14 4.17 -12.73 9.01
CA TRP A 14 3.01 -11.84 9.18
C TRP A 14 3.31 -10.36 8.95
N GLY A 15 4.52 -10.01 8.49
CA GLY A 15 4.93 -8.64 8.16
C GLY A 15 4.06 -8.03 7.05
N TRP A 16 4.02 -6.69 7.01
CA TRP A 16 3.25 -5.96 6.01
C TRP A 16 4.13 -5.65 4.79
N PRO A 17 3.55 -5.52 3.59
CA PRO A 17 4.31 -5.17 2.39
C PRO A 17 5.00 -3.80 2.48
N GLU A 18 4.46 -2.90 3.30
CA GLU A 18 4.96 -1.55 3.57
C GLU A 18 6.06 -1.52 4.65
N ASP A 19 6.31 -2.65 5.33
CA ASP A 19 7.32 -2.70 6.38
C ASP A 19 8.72 -2.70 5.77
N VAL A 20 9.60 -1.83 6.26
CA VAL A 20 11.02 -1.80 5.92
C VAL A 20 11.77 -2.65 6.92
N TRP A 21 12.52 -3.63 6.44
CA TRP A 21 13.34 -4.53 7.23
C TRP A 21 14.78 -4.03 7.29
N PHE A 22 15.38 -4.10 8.48
CA PHE A 22 16.77 -3.73 8.74
C PHE A 22 17.55 -4.88 9.38
N HIS A 23 18.82 -5.00 9.00
CA HIS A 23 19.75 -6.01 9.50
C HIS A 23 21.20 -5.56 9.33
N VAL A 24 22.11 -6.02 10.18
CA VAL A 24 23.55 -5.76 10.00
C VAL A 24 24.13 -6.62 8.87
N ASP A 25 24.87 -6.04 7.92
CA ASP A 25 25.53 -6.83 6.87
C ASP A 25 26.51 -7.84 7.48
N LYS A 26 26.46 -9.11 7.04
CA LYS A 26 27.39 -10.20 7.43
C LYS A 26 27.40 -10.65 8.90
N TYR A 27 26.68 -9.98 9.81
CA TYR A 27 26.69 -10.31 11.23
C TYR A 27 25.33 -10.77 11.73
N SER A 28 25.31 -11.65 12.74
CA SER A 28 24.09 -12.04 13.42
C SER A 28 23.51 -10.85 14.20
N SER A 29 22.32 -10.39 13.82
CA SER A 29 21.67 -9.23 14.42
C SER A 29 20.16 -9.38 14.52
N ALA A 30 19.55 -8.61 15.41
CA ALA A 30 18.09 -8.58 15.53
C ALA A 30 17.45 -8.00 14.25
N HIS A 31 16.28 -8.53 13.86
CA HIS A 31 15.48 -7.97 12.78
C HIS A 31 14.64 -6.81 13.32
N VAL A 32 14.89 -5.63 12.78
CA VAL A 32 14.08 -4.44 13.07
C VAL A 32 13.19 -4.16 11.87
N TYR A 33 11.93 -3.88 12.14
CA TYR A 33 10.94 -3.49 11.13
C TYR A 33 10.48 -2.07 11.44
N LEU A 34 10.49 -1.23 10.42
CA LEU A 34 9.87 0.09 10.44
C LEU A 34 8.58 0.02 9.62
N ARG A 35 7.46 0.30 10.26
CA ARG A 35 6.16 0.31 9.60
C ARG A 35 5.88 1.68 9.00
N LEU A 36 5.76 1.73 7.68
CA LEU A 36 5.44 2.95 6.94
C LEU A 36 3.92 3.18 6.87
N GLN A 37 3.54 4.42 6.56
CA GLN A 37 2.15 4.73 6.24
C GLN A 37 1.80 4.26 4.82
N HIS A 38 0.52 4.04 4.57
CA HIS A 38 0.04 3.59 3.26
C HIS A 38 0.46 4.57 2.15
N GLY A 39 1.15 4.06 1.13
CA GLY A 39 1.64 4.85 -0.01
C GLY A 39 3.01 5.51 0.19
N GLN A 40 3.62 5.39 1.37
CA GLN A 40 4.98 5.90 1.60
C GLN A 40 6.03 4.90 1.09
N THR A 41 7.07 5.41 0.44
CA THR A 41 8.18 4.59 -0.09
C THR A 41 9.41 4.67 0.81
N ILE A 42 10.41 3.83 0.52
CA ILE A 42 11.67 3.79 1.28
C ILE A 42 12.47 5.10 1.16
N ASP A 43 12.20 5.90 0.12
CA ASP A 43 12.81 7.19 -0.17
C ASP A 43 12.22 8.33 0.66
N ASP A 44 10.96 8.19 1.09
CA ASP A 44 10.24 9.22 1.85
C ASP A 44 10.57 9.18 3.35
N ILE A 45 11.45 8.27 3.78
CA ILE A 45 11.81 8.10 5.18
C ILE A 45 12.91 9.11 5.53
N PRO A 46 12.72 9.94 6.57
CA PRO A 46 13.75 10.89 6.98
C PRO A 46 15.01 10.13 7.41
N SER A 47 16.17 10.65 7.01
CA SER A 47 17.48 10.07 7.32
C SER A 47 17.70 9.86 8.82
N THR A 48 17.15 10.72 9.65
CA THR A 48 17.21 10.62 11.12
C THR A 48 16.59 9.33 11.65
N VAL A 49 15.44 8.90 11.08
CA VAL A 49 14.77 7.66 11.46
C VAL A 49 15.53 6.44 10.94
N LEU A 50 16.12 6.55 9.76
CA LEU A 50 16.99 5.50 9.21
C LEU A 50 18.23 5.29 10.08
N GLU A 51 18.88 6.37 10.50
CA GLU A 51 20.03 6.34 11.42
C GLU A 51 19.62 5.77 12.78
N ASP A 52 18.49 6.18 13.34
CA ASP A 52 17.96 5.65 14.60
C ASP A 52 17.73 4.13 14.52
N ALA A 53 17.10 3.65 13.44
CA ALA A 53 16.86 2.24 13.20
C ALA A 53 18.17 1.47 13.04
N ALA A 54 19.11 2.01 12.27
CA ALA A 54 20.42 1.39 12.05
C ALA A 54 21.22 1.30 13.37
N GLN A 55 21.20 2.34 14.20
CA GLN A 55 21.83 2.33 15.52
C GLN A 55 21.19 1.30 16.45
N LEU A 56 19.86 1.14 16.39
CA LEU A 56 19.15 0.13 17.16
C LEU A 56 19.54 -1.29 16.73
N VAL A 57 19.63 -1.56 15.43
CA VAL A 57 20.04 -2.87 14.89
C VAL A 57 21.48 -3.19 15.29
N LYS A 58 22.39 -2.21 15.16
CA LYS A 58 23.79 -2.34 15.60
C LYS A 58 23.88 -2.66 17.09
N ALA A 59 23.11 -1.97 17.94
CA ALA A 59 23.10 -2.19 19.39
C ALA A 59 22.61 -3.60 19.78
N ASN A 60 21.72 -4.18 18.97
CA ASN A 60 21.14 -5.51 19.15
C ASN A 60 21.80 -6.56 18.23
N SER A 61 23.03 -6.32 17.78
CA SER A 61 23.85 -7.32 17.10
C SER A 61 24.81 -7.97 18.09
N ILE A 62 25.01 -9.28 17.98
CA ILE A 62 25.88 -10.05 18.89
C ILE A 62 27.34 -9.60 18.69
N GLU A 63 27.78 -9.57 17.43
CA GLU A 63 29.16 -9.23 17.04
C GLU A 63 29.27 -7.76 16.63
N GLY A 64 28.27 -7.25 15.88
CA GLY A 64 28.29 -5.89 15.35
C GLY A 64 28.18 -4.80 16.42
N ASN A 65 27.74 -5.11 17.64
CA ASN A 65 27.71 -4.12 18.70
C ASN A 65 29.12 -3.65 19.12
N LYS A 66 30.14 -4.51 19.00
CA LYS A 66 31.51 -4.20 19.44
C LYS A 66 32.40 -3.65 18.33
N MET A 67 31.98 -3.74 17.07
CA MET A 67 32.78 -3.32 15.92
C MET A 67 32.43 -1.88 15.51
N ASN A 68 33.44 -1.16 15.03
CA ASN A 68 33.25 0.13 14.37
C ASN A 68 33.09 -0.08 12.86
N ASP A 69 32.60 0.95 12.17
CA ASP A 69 32.51 0.99 10.69
C ASP A 69 31.74 -0.21 10.11
N ILE A 70 30.46 -0.27 10.45
CA ILE A 70 29.58 -1.38 10.06
C ILE A 70 28.52 -0.89 9.08
N ASP A 71 28.25 -1.72 8.08
CA ASP A 71 27.14 -1.50 7.16
C ASP A 71 25.85 -2.15 7.69
N VAL A 72 24.77 -1.38 7.74
CA VAL A 72 23.42 -1.86 7.99
C VAL A 72 22.67 -1.89 6.67
N ILE A 73 22.11 -3.04 6.34
CA ILE A 73 21.27 -3.21 5.16
C ILE A 73 19.81 -2.98 5.51
N TYR A 74 19.08 -2.37 4.58
CA TYR A 74 17.64 -2.21 4.70
C TYR A 74 16.95 -2.38 3.35
N THR A 75 15.78 -3.02 3.38
CA THR A 75 14.99 -3.34 2.20
C THR A 75 13.51 -3.45 2.57
N MET A 76 12.62 -3.30 1.60
CA MET A 76 11.20 -3.60 1.79
C MET A 76 11.00 -5.09 2.14
N TRP A 77 10.03 -5.37 3.01
CA TRP A 77 9.63 -6.73 3.38
C TRP A 77 9.25 -7.58 2.17
N SER A 78 8.60 -6.99 1.16
CA SER A 78 8.23 -7.67 -0.09
C SER A 78 9.42 -8.23 -0.88
N ASN A 79 10.64 -7.74 -0.63
CA ASN A 79 11.86 -8.23 -1.28
C ASN A 79 12.54 -9.38 -0.50
N LEU A 80 12.08 -9.68 0.72
CA LEU A 80 12.64 -10.76 1.52
C LEU A 80 12.20 -12.11 0.97
N LYS A 81 13.17 -12.99 0.73
CA LYS A 81 12.98 -14.36 0.26
C LYS A 81 13.40 -15.33 1.35
N LYS A 82 12.45 -16.08 1.90
CA LYS A 82 12.72 -17.19 2.81
C LYS A 82 12.30 -18.50 2.15
N THR A 83 13.25 -19.43 1.99
CA THR A 83 12.97 -20.80 1.54
C THR A 83 12.93 -21.76 2.72
N GLN A 84 12.14 -22.84 2.63
CA GLN A 84 12.00 -23.83 3.72
C GLN A 84 13.33 -24.53 4.09
N GLY A 85 14.30 -24.59 3.18
CA GLY A 85 15.62 -25.15 3.44
C GLY A 85 16.63 -24.18 4.08
N MET A 86 16.25 -22.92 4.33
CA MET A 86 17.14 -21.95 4.96
C MET A 86 17.07 -22.03 6.48
N GLU A 87 18.23 -22.15 7.13
CA GLU A 87 18.37 -22.12 8.59
C GLU A 87 17.64 -20.92 9.22
N VAL A 88 17.15 -21.15 10.45
CA VAL A 88 16.43 -20.16 11.24
C VAL A 88 17.28 -18.88 11.39
N GLY A 89 16.73 -17.73 11.00
CA GLY A 89 17.44 -16.44 11.00
C GLY A 89 18.12 -16.07 9.67
N ARG A 90 18.42 -17.02 8.77
CA ARG A 90 18.96 -16.68 7.44
C ARG A 90 17.84 -16.18 6.52
N VAL A 91 18.03 -15.01 5.91
CA VAL A 91 17.09 -14.41 4.95
C VAL A 91 17.81 -14.15 3.63
N GLY A 92 17.16 -14.50 2.51
CA GLY A 92 17.63 -14.14 1.17
C GLY A 92 16.87 -12.94 0.61
N PHE A 93 17.29 -12.45 -0.55
CA PHE A 93 16.62 -11.36 -1.26
C PHE A 93 16.13 -11.84 -2.63
N HIS A 94 15.00 -11.30 -3.09
CA HIS A 94 14.54 -11.52 -4.46
C HIS A 94 15.35 -10.68 -5.45
N LYS A 95 15.63 -9.42 -5.10
CA LYS A 95 16.40 -8.46 -5.88
C LYS A 95 17.45 -7.80 -5.00
N GLU A 96 18.72 -8.11 -5.23
CA GLU A 96 19.82 -7.50 -4.48
C GLU A 96 19.97 -6.00 -4.76
N LYS A 97 19.55 -5.53 -5.94
CA LYS A 97 19.59 -4.12 -6.33
C LYS A 97 18.69 -3.23 -5.48
N ASP A 98 17.63 -3.79 -4.90
CA ASP A 98 16.67 -3.05 -4.08
C ASP A 98 17.12 -2.98 -2.60
N VAL A 99 18.24 -3.62 -2.27
CA VAL A 99 18.84 -3.57 -0.93
C VAL A 99 19.73 -2.34 -0.82
N ARG A 100 19.40 -1.47 0.13
CA ARG A 100 20.18 -0.27 0.43
C ARG A 100 21.07 -0.49 1.64
N LYS A 101 22.16 0.26 1.72
CA LYS A 101 23.14 0.18 2.81
C LYS A 101 23.33 1.55 3.46
N ILE A 102 23.45 1.56 4.79
CA ILE A 102 23.83 2.72 5.59
C ILE A 102 25.11 2.36 6.34
N HIS A 103 26.13 3.20 6.17
CA HIS A 103 27.40 3.02 6.87
C HIS A 103 27.35 3.71 8.24
N LEU A 104 27.63 2.95 9.30
CA LEU A 104 27.68 3.46 10.67
C LEU A 104 29.08 3.35 11.25
N THR A 105 29.72 4.50 11.43
CA THR A 105 31.08 4.60 12.00
C THR A 105 31.13 4.13 13.45
N LYS A 106 30.26 4.68 14.30
CA LYS A 106 30.22 4.37 15.74
C LYS A 106 28.82 4.20 16.28
N ARG A 107 28.72 3.46 17.39
CA ARG A 107 27.49 3.35 18.17
C ARG A 107 27.22 4.66 18.91
N VAL A 108 26.00 5.17 18.79
CA VAL A 108 25.55 6.37 19.51
C VAL A 108 24.60 5.98 20.64
N ASN A 109 25.12 5.92 21.87
CA ASN A 109 24.35 5.52 23.05
C ASN A 109 23.18 6.45 23.38
N ALA A 110 23.30 7.75 23.06
CA ALA A 110 22.23 8.72 23.29
C ALA A 110 20.94 8.36 22.53
N VAL A 111 21.08 7.93 21.27
CA VAL A 111 19.97 7.51 20.41
C VAL A 111 19.29 6.27 20.99
N ILE A 112 20.08 5.24 21.33
CA ILE A 112 19.56 3.98 21.88
C ILE A 112 18.82 4.22 23.20
N ASN A 113 19.39 5.06 24.07
CA ASN A 113 18.77 5.39 25.36
C ASN A 113 17.45 6.16 25.17
N ARG A 114 17.39 7.07 24.20
CA ARG A 114 16.14 7.76 23.83
C ARG A 114 15.08 6.77 23.35
N LEU A 115 15.45 5.86 22.44
CA LEU A 115 14.54 4.85 21.89
C LEU A 115 14.03 3.87 22.97
N ASN A 116 14.92 3.44 23.87
CA ASN A 116 14.55 2.56 24.99
C ASN A 116 13.59 3.23 25.98
N LYS A 117 13.72 4.54 26.21
CA LYS A 117 12.76 5.29 27.05
C LYS A 117 11.36 5.37 26.44
N THR A 118 11.28 5.47 25.12
CA THR A 118 10.01 5.51 24.39
C THR A 118 9.43 4.13 24.07
N LYS A 119 10.18 3.06 24.37
CA LYS A 119 9.78 1.69 24.08
C LYS A 119 8.55 1.33 24.91
N ARG A 120 7.42 1.11 24.24
CA ARG A 120 6.25 0.45 24.81
C ARG A 120 6.31 -1.02 24.39
N SER A 121 6.54 -1.93 25.33
CA SER A 121 6.46 -3.37 25.08
C SER A 121 5.00 -3.77 24.96
N VAL A 122 4.52 -3.92 23.72
CA VAL A 122 3.23 -4.58 23.48
C VAL A 122 3.51 -6.07 23.43
N GLU A 123 3.45 -6.72 24.60
CA GLU A 123 3.96 -8.08 24.81
C GLU A 123 3.26 -9.15 23.97
N GLN A 124 2.05 -8.92 23.46
CA GLN A 124 1.34 -9.89 22.62
C GLN A 124 0.45 -9.21 21.58
N VAL A 125 1.06 -8.59 20.56
CA VAL A 125 0.29 -8.27 19.34
C VAL A 125 0.11 -9.57 18.56
N ASN A 126 -1.13 -10.03 18.44
CA ASN A 126 -1.48 -11.11 17.52
C ASN A 126 -1.35 -10.59 16.07
N LEU A 127 -0.12 -10.60 15.54
CA LEU A 127 0.22 -10.10 14.20
C LEU A 127 -0.67 -10.69 13.09
N ARG A 128 -1.11 -11.94 13.29
CA ARG A 128 -2.05 -12.62 12.40
C ARG A 128 -3.43 -11.95 12.36
N LEU A 129 -3.98 -11.60 13.51
CA LEU A 129 -5.30 -10.95 13.60
C LEU A 129 -5.27 -9.54 13.05
N GLU A 130 -4.20 -8.78 13.30
CA GLU A 130 -4.02 -7.44 12.72
C GLU A 130 -3.93 -7.50 11.19
N ARG A 131 -3.18 -8.47 10.65
CA ARG A 131 -3.07 -8.65 9.20
C ARG A 131 -4.39 -9.07 8.57
N GLU A 132 -5.09 -10.02 9.18
CA GLU A 132 -6.41 -10.46 8.69
C GLU A 132 -7.46 -9.35 8.74
N GLN A 133 -7.43 -8.47 9.76
CA GLN A 133 -8.29 -7.28 9.83
C GLN A 133 -7.94 -6.26 8.74
N ARG A 134 -6.65 -5.98 8.53
CA ARG A 134 -6.18 -5.09 7.46
C ARG A 134 -6.59 -5.62 6.08
N ASP A 135 -6.32 -6.88 5.79
CA ASP A 135 -6.65 -7.51 4.51
C ASP A 135 -8.17 -7.56 4.27
N ARG A 136 -8.98 -7.61 5.34
CA ARG A 136 -10.43 -7.47 5.26
C ARG A 136 -10.83 -6.03 4.92
N ASN A 137 -10.27 -5.05 5.63
CA ASN A 137 -10.56 -3.63 5.40
C ASN A 137 -10.12 -3.19 4.00
N GLU A 138 -8.96 -3.64 3.51
CA GLU A 138 -8.50 -3.35 2.15
C GLU A 138 -9.43 -3.94 1.09
N ARG A 139 -9.94 -5.16 1.31
CA ARG A 139 -10.92 -5.78 0.40
C ARG A 139 -12.24 -5.04 0.39
N GLU A 140 -12.74 -4.65 1.55
CA GLU A 140 -13.97 -3.85 1.67
C GLU A 140 -13.80 -2.47 1.01
N ASN A 141 -12.69 -1.78 1.24
CA ASN A 141 -12.39 -0.49 0.62
C ASN A 141 -12.28 -0.61 -0.91
N LYS A 142 -11.54 -1.62 -1.43
CA LYS A 142 -11.46 -1.87 -2.88
C LYS A 142 -12.84 -2.16 -3.48
N LYS A 143 -13.67 -2.93 -2.79
CA LYS A 143 -15.03 -3.24 -3.23
C LYS A 143 -15.92 -1.99 -3.24
N GLN A 144 -15.79 -1.11 -2.25
CA GLN A 144 -16.52 0.16 -2.20
C GLN A 144 -16.09 1.09 -3.34
N ILE A 145 -14.78 1.27 -3.55
CA ILE A 145 -14.25 2.10 -4.64
C ILE A 145 -14.74 1.59 -6.00
N LEU A 146 -14.69 0.27 -6.23
CA LEU A 146 -15.11 -0.32 -7.50
C LEU A 146 -16.64 -0.23 -7.71
N LYS A 147 -17.41 -0.33 -6.63
CA LYS A 147 -18.86 -0.10 -6.68
C LYS A 147 -19.17 1.37 -7.01
N GLU A 148 -18.47 2.31 -6.38
CA GLU A 148 -18.65 3.74 -6.61
C GLU A 148 -18.23 4.14 -8.04
N GLN A 149 -17.14 3.60 -8.57
CA GLN A 149 -16.75 3.79 -9.98
C GLN A 149 -17.83 3.29 -10.93
N LYS A 150 -18.32 2.05 -10.72
CA LYS A 150 -19.38 1.47 -11.56
C LYS A 150 -20.69 2.26 -11.48
N GLU A 151 -21.01 2.81 -10.31
CA GLU A 151 -22.20 3.64 -10.14
C GLU A 151 -22.04 4.99 -10.85
N ARG A 152 -20.87 5.63 -10.76
CA ARG A 152 -20.55 6.84 -11.53
C ARG A 152 -20.66 6.60 -13.04
N GLU A 153 -20.01 5.55 -13.57
CA GLU A 153 -20.09 5.18 -14.99
C GLU A 153 -21.54 4.97 -15.44
N LYS A 154 -22.35 4.23 -14.67
CA LYS A 154 -23.77 4.00 -14.99
C LYS A 154 -24.59 5.29 -14.98
N THR A 155 -24.31 6.22 -14.08
CA THR A 155 -25.00 7.52 -14.05
C THR A 155 -24.61 8.42 -15.20
N GLU A 156 -23.34 8.38 -15.63
CA GLU A 156 -22.85 9.11 -16.80
C GLU A 156 -23.43 8.55 -18.10
N GLU A 157 -23.50 7.22 -18.24
CA GLU A 157 -24.15 6.58 -19.38
C GLU A 157 -25.64 6.93 -19.48
N LYS A 158 -26.36 6.90 -18.35
CA LYS A 158 -27.77 7.32 -18.32
C LYS A 158 -27.95 8.78 -18.71
N LYS A 159 -27.15 9.70 -18.15
CA LYS A 159 -27.22 11.13 -18.52
C LYS A 159 -26.92 11.34 -20.00
N LYS A 160 -25.95 10.60 -20.56
CA LYS A 160 -25.61 10.67 -21.98
C LYS A 160 -26.73 10.12 -22.86
N GLN A 161 -27.42 9.05 -22.43
CA GLN A 161 -28.61 8.53 -23.10
C GLN A 161 -29.76 9.52 -23.06
N GLU A 162 -30.07 10.10 -21.89
CA GLU A 162 -31.12 11.12 -21.73
C GLU A 162 -30.83 12.38 -22.56
N GLU A 163 -29.56 12.84 -22.61
CA GLU A 163 -29.15 13.97 -23.44
C GLU A 163 -29.23 13.62 -24.94
N ALA A 164 -28.85 12.39 -25.32
CA ALA A 164 -28.99 11.92 -26.69
C ALA A 164 -30.47 11.77 -27.09
N GLU A 165 -31.33 11.31 -26.19
CA GLU A 165 -32.78 11.23 -26.40
C GLU A 165 -33.41 12.61 -26.52
N MET A 166 -33.05 13.58 -25.66
CA MET A 166 -33.51 14.97 -25.79
C MET A 166 -32.98 15.65 -27.05
N ARG A 167 -31.75 15.35 -27.48
CA ARG A 167 -31.19 15.85 -28.75
C ARG A 167 -31.77 15.16 -29.98
N SER A 168 -32.15 13.90 -29.84
CA SER A 168 -32.82 13.17 -30.92
C SER A 168 -34.29 13.56 -30.92
N TYR A 169 -34.73 14.26 -31.96
CA TYR A 169 -36.16 14.54 -32.20
C TYR A 169 -36.99 13.26 -32.48
N ASN A 170 -36.56 12.07 -32.04
CA ASN A 170 -37.26 10.80 -32.25
C ASN A 170 -38.63 10.76 -31.57
N SER A 171 -38.82 11.47 -30.45
CA SER A 171 -40.14 11.60 -29.83
C SER A 171 -41.11 12.49 -30.64
N LEU A 172 -40.62 13.27 -31.62
CA LEU A 172 -41.47 14.05 -32.54
C LEU A 172 -41.92 13.23 -33.76
N PHE A 173 -41.24 12.12 -34.09
CA PHE A 173 -41.58 11.25 -35.23
C PHE A 173 -42.56 10.13 -34.84
N ASN A 174 -43.62 10.47 -34.11
CA ASN A 174 -44.70 9.53 -33.84
C ASN A 174 -45.51 9.32 -35.13
N SER A 175 -45.46 8.13 -35.72
CA SER A 175 -46.11 7.81 -37.01
C SER A 175 -47.63 8.01 -37.00
N THR A 176 -48.26 8.00 -35.82
CA THR A 176 -49.68 8.31 -35.62
C THR A 176 -50.03 9.79 -35.78
N ASN A 177 -49.06 10.70 -35.64
CA ASN A 177 -49.24 12.15 -35.83
C ASN A 177 -48.64 12.67 -37.15
N MET A 178 -48.08 11.79 -37.98
CA MET A 178 -47.54 12.17 -39.28
C MET A 178 -48.64 12.07 -40.35
N THR A 179 -49.05 13.22 -40.88
CA THR A 179 -49.95 13.30 -42.04
C THR A 179 -49.14 13.29 -43.33
N SER A 180 -49.50 12.44 -44.30
CA SER A 180 -48.83 12.42 -45.60
C SER A 180 -49.31 13.63 -46.44
N ASN A 181 -48.40 14.31 -47.15
CA ASN A 181 -48.77 15.41 -48.07
C ASN A 181 -49.69 14.95 -49.22
N THR A 182 -49.86 13.65 -49.39
CA THR A 182 -50.76 13.06 -50.41
C THR A 182 -52.21 12.95 -49.95
N ASP A 183 -52.50 13.05 -48.64
CA ASP A 183 -53.87 12.97 -48.08
C ASP A 183 -54.46 14.35 -47.73
N ASN A 184 -53.71 15.44 -47.91
CA ASN A 184 -54.21 16.81 -47.68
C ASN A 184 -54.99 17.34 -48.90
N THR A 185 -56.13 16.71 -49.19
CA THR A 185 -57.11 17.22 -50.17
C THR A 185 -58.30 17.86 -49.45
N GLY A 186 -58.04 18.76 -48.52
CA GLY A 186 -59.06 19.40 -47.70
C GLY A 186 -58.79 20.88 -47.48
N TYR A 187 -59.00 21.68 -48.54
CA TYR A 187 -59.44 23.08 -48.49
C TYR A 187 -58.76 23.98 -47.42
N ASP A 188 -57.63 24.58 -47.78
CA ASP A 188 -57.01 25.70 -47.06
C ASP A 188 -57.66 27.02 -47.52
N SER A 189 -58.90 27.26 -47.10
CA SER A 189 -59.63 28.51 -47.37
C SER A 189 -60.03 29.23 -46.08
N ASP A 190 -59.57 30.49 -45.98
CA ASP A 190 -59.89 31.56 -45.02
C ASP A 190 -59.47 31.34 -43.55
N ASP A 191 -58.71 32.24 -42.91
CA ASP A 191 -59.06 33.65 -42.67
C ASP A 191 -57.82 34.47 -42.28
N PHE A 192 -57.46 35.49 -43.07
CA PHE A 192 -56.47 36.52 -42.73
C PHE A 192 -57.21 37.81 -42.36
N MET A 193 -57.40 38.03 -41.05
CA MET A 193 -57.61 39.35 -40.44
C MET A 193 -56.41 39.72 -39.58
#